data_AF-A0A1M5K4R5-F1
#
_entry.id   AF-A0A1M5K4R5-F1
#
_cell.length_a   1.000
_cell.length_b   1.000
_cell.length_c   1.000
_cell.angle_alpha   90.00
_cell.angle_beta   90.00
_cell.angle_gamma   90.00
#
_symmetry.space_group_name_H-M   'P 1'
#
loop_
_entity.id
_entity.type
_entity.pdbx_description
1 polymer ?
#
loop_
_entity_poly.entity_id
_entity_poly.type
_entity_poly.pdbx_seq_one_letter_code
_entity_poly.pdbx_strand_id
1 'polypeptide(L)'
;MHVLKNKIVLAAVAGILMFFAGCAGSSSSLNESAAVKDAKAQNREIDKQAALEAMFQKFLAAIRVDTPADTLLEMLTDPSENWLDELERHAMSYTEAELDTCQFYEIYSILLYRLYEREHLWEVSEDRMLWLYLSKAGMFQRFTSLKLGPMKVKNDRGSIGLANSPEVPIMLFEWDDNDWKLDLVETVPLITKGVEATAVKKNWTDKKLALYWLDREYHLQYSRLDESLFNPIGF
;
A
#
# COMPACT_ATOMS: atom_id res chain seq x y z
N MET A 1 -33.16 -51.79 -26.63
CA MET A 1 -32.54 -50.63 -25.97
C MET A 1 -33.43 -50.02 -24.86
N HIS A 2 -34.06 -50.84 -24.00
CA HIS A 2 -34.89 -50.34 -22.87
C HIS A 2 -34.76 -51.16 -21.56
N VAL A 3 -33.80 -52.10 -21.46
CA VAL A 3 -33.66 -52.98 -20.28
C VAL A 3 -32.32 -52.79 -19.55
N LEU A 4 -31.40 -51.98 -20.09
CA LEU A 4 -30.10 -51.69 -19.44
C LEU A 4 -30.07 -50.41 -18.58
N LYS A 5 -31.10 -49.55 -18.65
CA LYS A 5 -31.13 -48.29 -17.87
C LYS A 5 -31.77 -48.40 -16.48
N ASN A 6 -32.51 -49.48 -16.18
CA ASN A 6 -33.20 -49.64 -14.89
C ASN A 6 -32.45 -50.48 -13.84
N LYS A 7 -31.31 -51.11 -14.17
CA LYS A 7 -30.50 -51.84 -13.18
C LYS A 7 -29.37 -51.01 -12.56
N ILE A 8 -28.97 -49.92 -13.20
CA ILE A 8 -27.92 -49.01 -12.70
C ILE A 8 -28.52 -47.97 -11.73
N VAL A 9 -29.79 -47.61 -11.89
CA VAL A 9 -30.46 -46.61 -11.03
C VAL A 9 -30.98 -47.21 -9.71
N LEU A 10 -31.23 -48.52 -9.64
CA LEU A 10 -31.69 -49.16 -8.39
C LEU A 10 -30.55 -49.63 -7.46
N ALA A 11 -29.33 -49.78 -7.98
CA ALA A 11 -28.15 -50.10 -7.16
C ALA A 11 -27.45 -48.83 -6.61
N ALA A 12 -27.79 -47.65 -7.12
CA ALA A 12 -27.21 -46.37 -6.70
C ALA A 12 -27.96 -45.68 -5.54
N VAL A 13 -29.13 -46.20 -5.11
CA VAL A 13 -29.97 -45.57 -4.07
C VAL A 13 -29.98 -46.36 -2.74
N ALA A 14 -29.42 -47.57 -2.71
CA ALA A 14 -29.33 -48.38 -1.48
C ALA A 14 -27.91 -48.44 -0.86
N GLY A 15 -26.97 -47.66 -1.39
CA GLY A 15 -25.55 -47.62 -0.96
C GLY A 15 -25.10 -46.29 -0.36
N ILE A 16 -26.01 -45.38 -0.04
CA ILE A 16 -25.72 -44.09 0.60
C ILE A 16 -26.66 -43.95 1.80
N LEU A 17 -26.50 -44.78 2.84
CA LEU A 17 -27.19 -44.56 4.12
C LEU A 17 -26.47 -45.12 5.36
N MET A 18 -25.28 -45.71 5.24
CA MET A 18 -24.57 -46.20 6.44
C MET A 18 -23.04 -46.09 6.33
N PHE A 19 -22.53 -44.88 6.12
CA PHE A 19 -21.15 -44.52 6.54
C PHE A 19 -21.04 -43.07 7.03
N PHE A 20 -22.12 -42.56 7.64
CA PHE A 20 -22.02 -41.50 8.66
C PHE A 20 -22.04 -42.14 10.05
N ALA A 21 -21.06 -43.00 10.30
CA ALA A 21 -20.41 -43.03 11.61
C ALA A 21 -19.25 -42.05 11.45
N GLY A 22 -19.44 -40.77 11.81
CA GLY A 22 -19.19 -40.44 13.20
C GLY A 22 -17.71 -40.59 13.52
N CYS A 23 -16.80 -40.12 12.64
CA CYS A 23 -15.52 -39.62 13.13
C CYS A 23 -15.86 -38.50 14.12
N ALA A 24 -15.67 -38.80 15.40
CA ALA A 24 -15.76 -37.88 16.51
C ALA A 24 -14.75 -36.73 16.32
N GLY A 25 -15.11 -35.76 15.50
CA GLY A 25 -14.63 -34.39 15.60
C GLY A 25 -15.56 -33.70 16.59
N SER A 26 -15.06 -33.50 17.81
CA SER A 26 -15.67 -32.73 18.89
C SER A 26 -16.53 -31.56 18.38
N SER A 27 -17.85 -31.76 18.45
CA SER A 27 -18.85 -30.70 18.33
C SER A 27 -18.78 -29.83 19.58
N SER A 28 -17.80 -28.92 19.64
CA SER A 28 -17.67 -27.92 20.70
C SER A 28 -17.57 -26.53 20.09
N SER A 29 -18.66 -26.00 19.51
CA SER A 29 -18.74 -24.54 19.27
C SER A 29 -20.13 -23.97 18.97
N LEU A 30 -21.25 -24.67 19.21
CA LEU A 30 -22.58 -24.08 19.02
C LEU A 30 -23.13 -23.34 20.25
N ASN A 31 -22.37 -23.28 21.36
CA ASN A 31 -22.76 -22.59 22.59
C ASN A 31 -21.56 -21.90 23.27
N GLU A 32 -20.72 -21.21 22.50
CA GLU A 32 -19.75 -20.30 23.12
C GLU A 32 -20.48 -19.09 23.70
N SER A 33 -20.30 -18.86 25.00
CA SER A 33 -20.82 -17.67 25.67
C SER A 33 -20.26 -16.42 25.01
N ALA A 34 -21.01 -15.31 25.08
CA ALA A 34 -20.54 -14.02 24.58
C ALA A 34 -19.13 -13.69 25.12
N ALA A 35 -18.88 -13.96 26.41
CA ALA A 35 -17.57 -13.78 27.03
C ALA A 35 -16.43 -14.59 26.38
N VAL A 36 -16.68 -15.81 25.90
CA VAL A 36 -15.65 -16.62 25.21
C VAL A 36 -15.41 -16.10 23.78
N LYS A 37 -16.46 -15.66 23.08
CA LYS A 37 -16.33 -15.02 21.77
C LYS A 37 -15.60 -13.70 21.86
N ASP A 38 -15.91 -12.89 22.86
CA ASP A 38 -15.26 -11.61 23.14
C ASP A 38 -13.79 -11.81 23.51
N ALA A 39 -13.47 -12.79 24.35
CA ALA A 39 -12.08 -13.13 24.68
C ALA A 39 -11.27 -13.60 23.46
N LYS A 40 -11.88 -14.40 22.56
CA LYS A 40 -11.24 -14.81 21.30
C LYS A 40 -11.05 -13.64 20.33
N ALA A 41 -12.02 -12.74 20.25
CA ALA A 41 -11.90 -11.52 19.43
C ALA A 41 -10.78 -10.62 19.96
N GLN A 42 -10.71 -10.42 21.27
CA GLN A 42 -9.63 -9.66 21.93
C GLN A 42 -8.27 -10.30 21.71
N ASN A 43 -8.13 -11.62 21.88
CA ASN A 43 -6.85 -12.30 21.62
C ASN A 43 -6.42 -12.17 20.16
N ARG A 44 -7.35 -12.28 19.20
CA ARG A 44 -7.05 -12.04 17.77
C ARG A 44 -6.61 -10.61 17.50
N GLU A 45 -7.20 -9.62 18.14
CA GLU A 45 -6.77 -8.23 18.02
C GLU A 45 -5.38 -8.00 18.63
N ILE A 46 -5.06 -8.64 19.77
CA ILE A 46 -3.72 -8.61 20.37
C ILE A 46 -2.69 -9.25 19.44
N ASP A 47 -3.00 -10.42 18.87
CA ASP A 47 -2.11 -11.10 17.91
C ASP A 47 -1.88 -10.24 16.66
N LYS A 48 -2.95 -9.60 16.16
CA LYS A 48 -2.88 -8.67 15.03
C LYS A 48 -2.06 -7.41 15.36
N GLN A 49 -2.19 -6.87 16.57
CA GLN A 49 -1.39 -5.73 17.02
C GLN A 49 0.11 -6.09 17.04
N ALA A 50 0.48 -7.22 17.62
CA ALA A 50 1.87 -7.68 17.65
C ALA A 50 2.41 -7.96 16.23
N ALA A 51 1.59 -8.55 15.36
CA ALA A 51 1.95 -8.77 13.96
C ALA A 51 2.14 -7.46 13.19
N LEU A 52 1.33 -6.43 13.45
CA LEU A 52 1.46 -5.12 12.82
C LEU A 52 2.77 -4.45 13.21
N GLU A 53 3.11 -4.50 14.50
CA GLU A 53 4.37 -3.96 15.01
C GLU A 53 5.57 -4.68 14.39
N ALA A 54 5.51 -6.01 14.29
CA ALA A 54 6.55 -6.81 13.66
C ALA A 54 6.70 -6.49 12.16
N MET A 55 5.60 -6.40 11.43
CA MET A 55 5.61 -6.02 10.01
C MET A 55 6.20 -4.63 9.82
N PHE A 56 5.82 -3.65 10.63
CA PHE A 56 6.37 -2.31 10.50
C PHE A 56 7.87 -2.25 10.78
N GLN A 57 8.38 -3.01 11.77
CA GLN A 57 9.83 -3.10 11.98
C GLN A 57 10.53 -3.75 10.78
N LYS A 58 9.93 -4.78 10.17
CA LYS A 58 10.42 -5.38 8.91
C LYS A 58 10.43 -4.34 7.78
N PHE A 59 9.37 -3.56 7.63
CA PHE A 59 9.27 -2.47 6.66
C PHE A 59 10.38 -1.42 6.87
N LEU A 60 10.56 -0.93 8.10
CA LEU A 60 11.63 0.04 8.42
C LEU A 60 13.04 -0.49 8.14
N ALA A 61 13.25 -1.80 8.27
CA ALA A 61 14.50 -2.45 7.91
C ALA A 61 14.65 -2.59 6.38
N ALA A 62 13.55 -2.88 5.68
CA ALA A 62 13.48 -3.12 4.24
C ALA A 62 13.63 -1.85 3.40
N ILE A 63 13.18 -0.69 3.87
CA ILE A 63 13.38 0.61 3.17
C ILE A 63 14.83 1.12 3.16
N ARG A 64 15.80 0.26 3.50
CA ARG A 64 17.24 0.51 3.39
C ARG A 64 17.73 0.10 2.00
N VAL A 65 18.86 0.67 1.59
CA VAL A 65 19.48 0.41 0.27
C VAL A 65 19.66 -1.10 0.06
N ASP A 66 19.39 -1.56 -1.16
CA ASP A 66 19.58 -2.93 -1.67
C ASP A 66 18.47 -3.96 -1.38
N THR A 67 17.31 -3.56 -0.84
CA THR A 67 16.18 -4.49 -0.75
C THR A 67 15.59 -4.77 -2.14
N PRO A 68 15.41 -6.04 -2.55
CA PRO A 68 14.78 -6.38 -3.82
C PRO A 68 13.34 -5.85 -3.91
N ALA A 69 12.93 -5.44 -5.11
CA ALA A 69 11.59 -4.91 -5.37
C ALA A 69 10.48 -5.88 -4.93
N ASP A 70 10.59 -7.17 -5.28
CA ASP A 70 9.65 -8.22 -4.88
C ASP A 70 9.39 -8.24 -3.36
N THR A 71 10.44 -8.01 -2.55
CA THR A 71 10.32 -8.00 -1.09
C THR A 71 9.58 -6.76 -0.57
N LEU A 72 9.70 -5.63 -1.26
CA LEU A 72 8.96 -4.41 -0.94
C LEU A 72 7.51 -4.50 -1.41
N LEU A 73 7.27 -5.07 -2.60
CA LEU A 73 5.93 -5.31 -3.15
C LEU A 73 5.11 -6.21 -2.22
N GLU A 74 5.68 -7.31 -1.70
CA GLU A 74 5.01 -8.17 -0.71
C GLU A 74 4.53 -7.43 0.56
N MET A 75 5.07 -6.25 0.86
CA MET A 75 4.66 -5.41 1.99
C MET A 75 3.56 -4.40 1.65
N LEU A 76 3.15 -4.31 0.38
CA LEU A 76 2.16 -3.36 -0.11
C LEU A 76 0.83 -4.05 -0.40
N THR A 77 -0.26 -3.29 -0.29
CA THR A 77 -1.57 -3.77 -0.75
C THR A 77 -1.58 -3.86 -2.28
N ASP A 78 -2.33 -4.80 -2.85
CA ASP A 78 -2.46 -4.92 -4.31
C ASP A 78 -2.91 -3.60 -4.98
N PRO A 79 -3.83 -2.78 -4.40
CA PRO A 79 -4.13 -1.44 -4.91
C PRO A 79 -2.92 -0.51 -4.93
N SER A 80 -2.02 -0.60 -3.94
CA SER A 80 -0.79 0.20 -3.88
C SER A 80 0.20 -0.19 -4.96
N GLU A 81 0.37 -1.49 -5.23
CA GLU A 81 1.20 -1.97 -6.34
C GLU A 81 0.67 -1.46 -7.69
N ASN A 82 -0.63 -1.67 -7.95
CA ASN A 82 -1.27 -1.21 -9.18
C ASN A 82 -1.18 0.31 -9.37
N TRP A 83 -1.27 1.08 -8.28
CA TRP A 83 -1.16 2.53 -8.31
C TRP A 83 0.27 2.99 -8.63
N LEU A 84 1.30 2.32 -8.11
CA LEU A 84 2.70 2.61 -8.47
C LEU A 84 2.97 2.35 -9.96
N ASP A 85 2.47 1.24 -10.50
CA ASP A 85 2.55 0.93 -11.93
C ASP A 85 1.84 1.99 -12.77
N GLU A 86 0.67 2.44 -12.33
CA GLU A 86 -0.10 3.48 -13.01
C GLU A 86 0.65 4.81 -13.00
N LEU A 87 1.23 5.21 -11.87
CA LEU A 87 2.06 6.41 -11.77
C LEU A 87 3.29 6.34 -12.68
N GLU A 88 3.95 5.19 -12.78
CA GLU A 88 5.08 5.00 -13.70
C GLU A 88 4.64 5.20 -15.16
N ARG A 89 3.52 4.58 -15.56
CA ARG A 89 2.93 4.79 -16.90
C ARG A 89 2.55 6.26 -17.14
N HIS A 90 1.99 6.95 -16.15
CA HIS A 90 1.68 8.38 -16.25
C HIS A 90 2.95 9.20 -16.41
N ALA A 91 4.02 8.86 -15.68
CA ALA A 91 5.30 9.55 -15.82
C ALA A 91 5.86 9.45 -17.23
N MET A 92 5.68 8.31 -17.89
CA MET A 92 6.14 8.07 -19.26
C MET A 92 5.26 8.67 -20.36
N SER A 93 3.97 8.96 -20.09
CA SER A 93 3.02 9.27 -21.16
C SER A 93 2.22 10.55 -20.99
N TYR A 94 1.92 10.99 -19.77
CA TYR A 94 1.03 12.14 -19.54
C TYR A 94 1.65 13.45 -20.02
N THR A 95 0.93 14.16 -20.86
CA THR A 95 1.22 15.53 -21.26
C THR A 95 0.92 16.51 -20.13
N GLU A 96 1.37 17.76 -20.30
CA GLU A 96 1.11 18.83 -19.33
C GLU A 96 -0.38 19.02 -19.00
N ALA A 97 -1.26 18.82 -19.99
CA ALA A 97 -2.71 18.94 -19.81
C ALA A 97 -3.31 17.76 -19.04
N GLU A 98 -2.77 16.55 -19.23
CA GLU A 98 -3.25 15.37 -18.51
C GLU A 98 -2.83 15.40 -17.04
N LEU A 99 -1.70 16.04 -16.72
CA LEU A 99 -1.29 16.29 -15.33
C LEU A 99 -2.32 17.10 -14.53
N ASP A 100 -3.20 17.89 -15.17
CA ASP A 100 -4.26 18.63 -14.46
C ASP A 100 -5.36 17.70 -13.90
N THR A 101 -5.35 16.42 -14.28
CA THR A 101 -6.26 15.39 -13.73
C THR A 101 -5.71 14.72 -12.45
N CYS A 102 -4.40 14.88 -12.20
CA CYS A 102 -3.70 14.25 -11.10
C CYS A 102 -3.74 15.11 -9.83
N GLN A 103 -3.64 14.46 -8.68
CA GLN A 103 -3.41 15.15 -7.41
C GLN A 103 -1.95 15.59 -7.29
N PHE A 104 -1.67 16.56 -6.40
CA PHE A 104 -0.31 17.06 -6.13
C PHE A 104 0.74 15.95 -5.96
N TYR A 105 0.48 14.94 -5.13
CA TYR A 105 1.47 13.90 -4.81
C TYR A 105 1.81 13.03 -6.02
N GLU A 106 0.84 12.79 -6.90
CA GLU A 106 1.01 12.08 -8.16
C GLU A 106 1.85 12.93 -9.13
N ILE A 107 1.49 14.21 -9.29
CA ILE A 107 2.25 15.14 -10.13
C ILE A 107 3.70 15.22 -9.64
N TYR A 108 3.92 15.46 -8.35
CA TYR A 108 5.27 15.52 -7.78
C TYR A 108 6.09 14.26 -8.09
N SER A 109 5.48 13.08 -7.95
CA SER A 109 6.13 11.80 -8.26
C SER A 109 6.45 11.64 -9.74
N ILE A 110 5.53 12.02 -10.62
CA ILE A 110 5.72 12.02 -12.08
C ILE A 110 6.86 12.94 -12.48
N LEU A 111 6.89 14.17 -11.95
CA LEU A 111 7.95 15.13 -12.25
C LEU A 111 9.29 14.68 -11.69
N LEU A 112 9.32 14.05 -10.51
CA LEU A 112 10.52 13.47 -9.93
C LEU A 112 11.05 12.32 -10.80
N TYR A 113 10.17 11.41 -11.24
CA TYR A 113 10.54 10.34 -12.17
C TYR A 113 11.16 10.89 -13.44
N ARG A 114 10.54 11.91 -14.05
CA ARG A 114 11.08 12.55 -15.25
C ARG A 114 12.43 13.20 -14.99
N LEU A 115 12.60 13.88 -13.85
CA LEU A 115 13.90 14.42 -13.48
C LEU A 115 14.96 13.31 -13.41
N TYR A 116 14.63 12.17 -12.78
CA TYR A 116 15.55 11.03 -12.68
C TYR A 116 15.89 10.41 -14.04
N GLU A 117 14.92 10.31 -14.94
CA GLU A 117 15.15 9.87 -16.31
C GLU A 117 16.08 10.85 -17.06
N ARG A 118 15.78 12.16 -16.99
CA ARG A 118 16.53 13.23 -17.67
C ARG A 118 18.00 13.26 -17.27
N GLU A 119 18.24 13.14 -15.98
CA GLU A 119 19.54 13.30 -15.36
C GLU A 119 20.27 11.95 -15.19
N HIS A 120 19.68 10.86 -15.70
CA HIS A 120 20.23 9.49 -15.63
C HIS A 120 20.58 9.05 -14.20
N LEU A 121 19.66 9.27 -13.25
CA LEU A 121 19.88 9.04 -11.82
C LEU A 121 19.46 7.64 -11.33
N TRP A 122 19.00 6.78 -12.23
CA TRP A 122 18.47 5.48 -11.85
C TRP A 122 19.57 4.51 -11.40
N GLU A 123 19.40 3.95 -10.21
CA GLU A 123 20.19 2.83 -9.68
C GLU A 123 19.51 1.47 -9.92
N VAL A 124 18.26 1.50 -10.41
CA VAL A 124 17.43 0.32 -10.68
C VAL A 124 16.94 0.32 -12.14
N SER A 125 16.80 -0.86 -12.73
CA SER A 125 16.31 -1.03 -14.11
C SER A 125 14.78 -1.08 -14.20
N GLU A 126 14.13 -1.58 -13.15
CA GLU A 126 12.68 -1.82 -13.06
C GLU A 126 12.17 -1.27 -11.72
N ASP A 127 10.84 -1.21 -11.55
CA ASP A 127 10.17 -0.76 -10.32
C ASP A 127 10.66 0.63 -9.84
N ARG A 128 10.87 1.53 -10.79
CA ARG A 128 11.48 2.84 -10.53
C ARG A 128 10.58 3.71 -9.65
N MET A 129 9.26 3.65 -9.85
CA MET A 129 8.32 4.38 -8.98
C MET A 129 8.31 3.81 -7.55
N LEU A 130 8.35 2.49 -7.39
CA LEU A 130 8.51 1.85 -6.08
C LEU A 130 9.79 2.31 -5.38
N TRP A 131 10.91 2.35 -6.13
CA TRP A 131 12.19 2.83 -5.62
C TRP A 131 12.12 4.30 -5.18
N LEU A 132 11.48 5.18 -5.98
CA LEU A 132 11.26 6.59 -5.61
C LEU A 132 10.40 6.77 -4.36
N TYR A 133 9.49 5.86 -4.05
CA TYR A 133 8.66 5.98 -2.86
C TYR A 133 9.35 5.42 -1.61
N LEU A 134 9.96 4.25 -1.73
CA LEU A 134 10.34 3.43 -0.57
C LEU A 134 11.84 3.32 -0.31
N SER A 135 12.73 3.74 -1.23
CA SER A 135 14.19 3.58 -1.04
C SER A 135 14.87 4.81 -0.41
N LYS A 136 16.21 4.79 -0.27
CA LYS A 136 17.04 5.80 0.45
C LYS A 136 16.89 7.25 -0.02
N ALA A 137 16.37 7.49 -1.23
CA ALA A 137 16.08 8.83 -1.75
C ALA A 137 14.57 9.14 -1.77
N GLY A 138 13.74 8.23 -1.27
CA GLY A 138 12.31 8.26 -1.47
C GLY A 138 11.52 9.04 -0.43
N MET A 139 10.27 9.34 -0.78
CA MET A 139 9.39 10.17 0.04
C MET A 139 9.23 9.66 1.47
N PHE A 140 9.27 8.34 1.69
CA PHE A 140 9.06 7.73 3.01
C PHE A 140 10.21 7.90 4.00
N GLN A 141 11.45 8.12 3.54
CA GLN A 141 12.61 8.25 4.43
C GLN A 141 12.41 9.37 5.46
N ARG A 142 11.82 10.50 5.02
CA ARG A 142 11.53 11.65 5.89
C ARG A 142 10.44 11.32 6.91
N PHE A 143 9.41 10.56 6.52
CA PHE A 143 8.30 10.22 7.41
C PHE A 143 8.70 9.20 8.47
N THR A 144 9.53 8.22 8.12
CA THR A 144 10.04 7.24 9.09
C THR A 144 11.04 7.84 10.09
N SER A 145 11.53 9.06 9.84
CA SER A 145 12.35 9.81 10.80
C SER A 145 11.54 10.57 11.85
N LEU A 146 10.22 10.69 11.66
CA LEU A 146 9.34 11.39 12.59
C LEU A 146 9.16 10.58 13.88
N LYS A 147 8.91 11.27 14.99
CA LYS A 147 8.57 10.61 16.25
C LYS A 147 7.14 10.08 16.18
N LEU A 148 7.00 8.78 15.96
CA LEU A 148 5.72 8.09 15.81
C LEU A 148 5.10 7.75 17.17
N GLY A 149 3.76 7.68 17.20
CA GLY A 149 2.98 7.22 18.34
C GLY A 149 2.80 5.70 18.35
N PRO A 150 2.00 5.16 19.28
CA PRO A 150 1.66 3.73 19.27
C PRO A 150 0.82 3.37 18.03
N MET A 151 1.01 2.15 17.54
CA MET A 151 0.15 1.59 16.50
C MET A 151 -1.22 1.23 17.06
N LYS A 152 -2.23 1.25 16.20
CA LYS A 152 -3.60 0.85 16.55
C LYS A 152 -4.17 -0.08 15.52
N VAL A 153 -4.80 -1.15 15.98
CA VAL A 153 -5.62 -2.05 15.17
C VAL A 153 -7.09 -1.81 15.49
N LYS A 154 -7.91 -1.67 14.45
CA LYS A 154 -9.38 -1.64 14.55
C LYS A 154 -9.99 -2.24 13.29
N ASN A 155 -10.79 -3.29 13.43
CA ASN A 155 -11.50 -3.94 12.32
C ASN A 155 -10.60 -4.20 11.11
N ASP A 156 -9.49 -4.91 11.29
CA ASP A 156 -8.57 -5.30 10.20
C ASP A 156 -7.89 -4.11 9.50
N ARG A 157 -7.93 -2.94 10.15
CA ARG A 157 -7.20 -1.75 9.78
C ARG A 157 -6.16 -1.42 10.83
N GLY A 158 -4.91 -1.33 10.39
CA GLY A 158 -3.78 -0.88 11.18
C GLY A 158 -3.53 0.59 10.89
N SER A 159 -3.05 1.34 11.88
CA SER A 159 -2.67 2.73 11.70
C SER A 159 -1.59 3.16 12.67
N ILE A 160 -0.83 4.17 12.27
CA ILE A 160 0.13 4.86 13.14
C ILE A 160 0.03 6.36 12.92
N GLY A 161 0.03 7.11 14.02
CA GLY A 161 0.03 8.57 14.06
C GLY A 161 1.36 9.13 14.57
N LEU A 162 1.44 10.45 14.70
CA LEU A 162 2.57 11.11 15.35
C LEU A 162 2.48 10.97 16.87
N ALA A 163 3.63 10.99 17.57
CA ALA A 163 3.66 10.90 19.03
C ALA A 163 2.87 12.03 19.73
N ASN A 164 2.86 13.22 19.13
CA ASN A 164 2.11 14.37 19.66
C ASN A 164 0.63 14.37 19.25
N SER A 165 0.21 13.49 18.33
CA SER A 165 -1.16 13.39 17.83
C SER A 165 -1.48 11.94 17.42
N PRO A 166 -1.48 10.99 18.37
CA PRO A 166 -1.56 9.55 18.07
C PRO A 166 -2.94 9.11 17.57
N GLU A 167 -3.96 9.96 17.70
CA GLU A 167 -5.31 9.72 17.17
C GLU A 167 -5.45 10.09 15.68
N VAL A 168 -4.49 10.82 15.11
CA VAL A 168 -4.51 11.23 13.71
C VAL A 168 -3.60 10.30 12.92
N PRO A 169 -4.15 9.39 12.09
CA PRO A 169 -3.34 8.46 11.33
C PRO A 169 -2.52 9.20 10.26
N ILE A 170 -1.27 8.78 10.10
CA ILE A 170 -0.39 9.25 9.03
C ILE A 170 0.11 8.11 8.15
N MET A 171 0.07 6.86 8.62
CA MET A 171 0.22 5.67 7.78
C MET A 171 -0.87 4.67 8.12
N LEU A 172 -1.32 3.97 7.10
CA LEU A 172 -2.44 3.04 7.14
C LEU A 172 -2.00 1.67 6.63
N PHE A 173 -2.55 0.63 7.25
CA PHE A 173 -2.25 -0.75 6.94
C PHE A 173 -3.54 -1.56 6.83
N GLU A 174 -3.55 -2.54 5.94
CA GLU A 174 -4.64 -3.48 5.76
C GLU A 174 -4.21 -4.88 6.16
N TRP A 175 -5.11 -5.61 6.81
CA TRP A 175 -4.92 -7.04 7.06
C TRP A 175 -5.46 -7.82 5.87
N ASP A 176 -4.57 -8.46 5.15
CA ASP A 176 -4.86 -9.18 3.91
C ASP A 176 -4.16 -10.55 3.92
N ASP A 177 -4.91 -11.61 3.64
CA ASP A 177 -4.44 -13.00 3.62
C ASP A 177 -3.56 -13.46 4.81
N ASN A 178 -3.82 -12.90 5.99
CA ASN A 178 -3.11 -13.14 7.26
C ASN A 178 -1.79 -12.40 7.45
N ASP A 179 -1.53 -11.40 6.61
CA ASP A 179 -0.40 -10.50 6.76
C ASP A 179 -0.87 -9.04 6.77
N TRP A 180 -0.07 -8.17 7.40
CA TRP A 180 -0.30 -6.73 7.30
C TRP A 180 0.42 -6.18 6.08
N LYS A 181 -0.28 -5.35 5.31
CA LYS A 181 0.25 -4.67 4.14
C LYS A 181 0.08 -3.15 4.29
N LEU A 182 1.05 -2.38 3.81
CA LEU A 182 1.01 -0.92 3.77
C LEU A 182 0.10 -0.47 2.63
N ASP A 183 -0.84 0.40 2.96
CA ASP A 183 -1.74 1.03 2.00
C ASP A 183 -1.18 2.40 1.60
N LEU A 184 -0.43 2.44 0.50
CA LEU A 184 0.15 3.67 -0.03
C LEU A 184 -0.92 4.61 -0.59
N VAL A 185 -1.96 4.06 -1.22
CA VAL A 185 -3.04 4.85 -1.84
C VAL A 185 -3.70 5.74 -0.80
N GLU A 186 -3.94 5.22 0.40
CA GLU A 186 -4.53 5.99 1.50
C GLU A 186 -3.46 6.72 2.34
N THR A 187 -2.24 6.18 2.45
CA THR A 187 -1.16 6.78 3.26
C THR A 187 -0.59 8.05 2.62
N VAL A 188 -0.29 8.02 1.32
CA VAL A 188 0.40 9.12 0.63
C VAL A 188 -0.39 10.45 0.70
N PRO A 189 -1.71 10.48 0.45
CA PRO A 189 -2.50 11.70 0.64
C PRO A 189 -2.45 12.24 2.07
N LEU A 190 -2.39 11.37 3.09
CA LEU A 190 -2.35 11.82 4.50
C LEU A 190 -1.04 12.55 4.81
N ILE A 191 0.07 12.04 4.28
CA ILE A 191 1.40 12.59 4.55
C ILE A 191 1.71 13.83 3.69
N THR A 192 1.03 14.00 2.55
CA THR A 192 1.20 15.18 1.67
C THR A 192 0.22 16.32 1.96
N LYS A 193 -0.88 16.09 2.69
CA LYS A 193 -1.85 17.14 3.09
C LYS A 193 -1.22 18.40 3.69
N GLY A 194 -0.17 18.24 4.50
CA GLY A 194 0.54 19.38 5.09
C GLY A 194 1.23 20.27 4.06
N VAL A 195 1.73 19.66 2.99
CA VAL A 195 2.34 20.33 1.84
C VAL A 195 1.26 21.01 0.99
N GLU A 196 0.17 20.32 0.68
CA GLU A 196 -0.95 20.82 -0.11
C GLU A 196 -1.63 22.04 0.53
N ALA A 197 -1.67 22.11 1.86
CA ALA A 197 -2.15 23.30 2.58
C ALA A 197 -1.34 24.58 2.25
N THR A 198 -0.10 24.45 1.75
CA THR A 198 0.70 25.57 1.26
C THR A 198 0.16 26.10 -0.07
N ALA A 199 -0.30 25.23 -0.98
CA ALA A 199 -0.89 25.66 -2.25
C ALA A 199 -2.15 26.48 -2.03
N VAL A 200 -3.05 26.03 -1.14
CA VAL A 200 -4.28 26.76 -0.80
C VAL A 200 -3.99 28.18 -0.31
N LYS A 201 -3.03 28.33 0.61
CA LYS A 201 -2.65 29.64 1.17
C LYS A 201 -2.07 30.59 0.12
N LYS A 202 -1.41 30.06 -0.91
CA LYS A 202 -0.73 30.85 -1.95
C LYS A 202 -1.52 30.91 -3.27
N ASN A 203 -2.70 30.29 -3.33
CA ASN A 203 -3.50 30.13 -4.54
C ASN A 203 -2.68 29.54 -5.70
N TRP A 204 -1.95 28.45 -5.42
CA TRP A 204 -1.15 27.74 -6.40
C TRP A 204 -1.90 26.52 -6.93
N THR A 205 -1.65 26.18 -8.20
CA THR A 205 -2.04 24.89 -8.77
C THR A 205 -1.14 23.78 -8.23
N ASP A 206 -1.59 22.54 -8.32
CA ASP A 206 -0.82 21.38 -7.90
C ASP A 206 0.47 21.22 -8.72
N LYS A 207 0.42 21.48 -10.03
CA LYS A 207 1.61 21.56 -10.90
C LYS A 207 2.65 22.56 -10.38
N LYS A 208 2.20 23.76 -9.99
CA LYS A 208 3.10 24.80 -9.45
C LYS A 208 3.66 24.41 -8.09
N LEU A 209 2.86 23.78 -7.23
CA LEU A 209 3.31 23.29 -5.94
C LEU A 209 4.36 22.18 -6.11
N ALA A 210 4.14 21.25 -7.04
CA ALA A 210 5.06 20.15 -7.34
C ALA A 210 6.42 20.67 -7.82
N LEU A 211 6.46 21.58 -8.81
CA LEU A 211 7.71 22.20 -9.23
C LEU A 211 8.40 22.97 -8.10
N TYR A 212 7.65 23.70 -7.29
CA TYR A 212 8.22 24.44 -6.16
C TYR A 212 8.93 23.51 -5.16
N TRP A 213 8.37 22.33 -4.89
CA TRP A 213 9.01 21.37 -3.99
C TRP A 213 10.21 20.67 -4.60
N LEU A 214 10.15 20.33 -5.88
CA LEU A 214 11.29 19.84 -6.65
C LEU A 214 12.45 20.85 -6.64
N ASP A 215 12.17 22.11 -6.94
CA ASP A 215 13.16 23.19 -6.91
C ASP A 215 13.77 23.34 -5.51
N ARG A 216 12.93 23.41 -4.48
CA ARG A 216 13.41 23.52 -3.09
C ARG A 216 14.39 22.41 -2.71
N GLU A 217 14.17 21.20 -3.19
CA GLU A 217 15.00 20.04 -2.87
C GLU A 217 16.27 19.92 -3.74
N TYR A 218 16.18 20.29 -5.02
CA TYR A 218 17.20 19.96 -6.01
C TYR A 218 17.83 21.16 -6.74
N HIS A 219 17.45 22.41 -6.45
CA HIS A 219 17.92 23.61 -7.16
C HIS A 219 19.45 23.82 -7.16
N LEU A 220 20.18 23.25 -6.20
CA LEU A 220 21.64 23.35 -6.16
C LEU A 220 22.33 22.26 -7.00
N GLN A 221 21.61 21.17 -7.30
CA GLN A 221 22.14 19.98 -7.95
C GLN A 221 21.83 19.97 -9.45
N TYR A 222 20.61 20.37 -9.83
CA TYR A 222 20.14 20.26 -11.21
C TYR A 222 19.65 21.58 -11.75
N SER A 223 19.97 21.85 -13.01
CA SER A 223 19.43 22.98 -13.75
C SER A 223 18.05 22.63 -14.32
N ARG A 224 17.25 23.65 -14.69
CA ARG A 224 15.97 23.48 -15.39
C ARG A 224 14.94 22.65 -14.61
N LEU A 225 14.71 23.01 -13.36
CA LEU A 225 13.56 22.54 -12.57
C LEU A 225 12.34 23.42 -12.91
N ASP A 226 11.90 23.29 -14.15
CA ASP A 226 10.90 24.15 -14.78
C ASP A 226 9.80 23.32 -15.47
N GLU A 227 8.90 24.02 -16.16
CA GLU A 227 7.73 23.44 -16.86
C GLU A 227 8.12 22.42 -17.95
N SER A 228 9.40 22.32 -18.35
CA SER A 228 9.84 21.25 -19.24
C SER A 228 9.64 19.85 -18.65
N LEU A 229 9.54 19.71 -17.32
CA LEU A 229 9.20 18.45 -16.66
C LEU A 229 7.71 18.07 -16.82
N PHE A 230 6.84 19.00 -17.22
CA PHE A 230 5.41 18.72 -17.39
C PHE A 230 5.10 17.82 -18.60
N ASN A 231 6.06 17.68 -19.51
CA ASN A 231 5.92 16.78 -20.64
C ASN A 231 6.81 15.54 -20.46
N PRO A 232 6.43 14.38 -21.04
CA PRO A 232 7.27 13.20 -21.01
C PRO A 232 8.64 13.47 -21.63
N ILE A 233 9.65 12.78 -21.13
CA ILE A 233 10.98 12.81 -21.73
C ILE A 233 10.95 11.91 -22.95
N GLY A 234 11.33 12.45 -24.11
CA GLY A 234 11.42 11.66 -25.34
C GLY A 234 12.40 10.51 -25.15
N PHE A 235 11.90 9.29 -25.26
CA PHE A 235 12.68 8.05 -25.32
C PHE A 235 13.29 7.85 -26.71
#